data_AF-A0AAP2RDE0-F1
#
_entry.id   AF-A0AAP2RDE0-F1
#
_cell.length_a   1.000
_cell.length_b   1.000
_cell.length_c   1.000
_cell.angle_alpha   90.00
_cell.angle_beta   90.00
_cell.angle_gamma   90.00
#
_symmetry.space_group_name_H-M   'P 1'
#
loop_
_entity.id
_entity.type
_entity.pdbx_description
1 polymer ?
#
loop_
_entity_poly.entity_id
_entity_poly.type
_entity_poly.pdbx_seq_one_letter_code
_entity_poly.pdbx_strand_id
1 'polypeptide(L)'
;MENVPENLKTFKNAILFLIIFQCLIVMGMVTFLLYSFVGEYLSIVTVISAMLLLMVCLPVSIHLYLSAKEKDLKTLFKYMVLNFLLLSISGIIWYLVPASFNWHLLPYIGKMLMLIACGILPLSLLIIIRHPQIDIRPVHKYIAVLLNIAAGIGILYFIMANIGGSGNYYDIFIYGLCIFIDTGILIYSAFLIMAYSTPKFRYAFFIWFLFFFFSIIGDSFNLLGYMGLYDTLEYSQIFYDVMLILGSAGLILYSMAYARPRALACLSRKHDRSADMGYERVLTVPGSMCVCDHGGNAVMMSDSFIDMLKLSGNRRQMFNILMYAGASIDGQKAIKRIREGDAVTINGIKYFDEKDGSRILSLKVFPMFSNDGKISSYIAVAEENKKS
;
A
#
# COMPACT_ATOMS: atom_id res chain seq x y z
N MET A 1 28.62 4.69 -12.18
CA MET A 1 28.32 3.87 -10.99
C MET A 1 29.65 3.45 -10.42
N GLU A 2 30.08 4.04 -9.30
CA GLU A 2 31.25 3.53 -8.60
C GLU A 2 30.91 2.17 -7.99
N ASN A 3 31.61 1.13 -8.43
CA ASN A 3 31.56 -0.18 -7.80
C ASN A 3 32.10 -0.04 -6.38
N VAL A 4 31.19 0.11 -5.41
CA VAL A 4 31.54 0.00 -4.00
C VAL A 4 32.13 -1.41 -3.81
N PRO A 5 33.39 -1.55 -3.36
CA PRO A 5 34.01 -2.85 -3.21
C PRO A 5 33.16 -3.73 -2.30
N GLU A 6 32.96 -4.99 -2.69
CA GLU A 6 32.05 -5.93 -2.05
C GLU A 6 32.31 -6.07 -0.54
N ASN A 7 33.58 -6.01 -0.14
CA ASN A 7 34.04 -5.98 1.25
C ASN A 7 33.46 -4.80 2.06
N LEU A 8 33.28 -3.63 1.45
CA LEU A 8 32.73 -2.44 2.11
C LEU A 8 31.22 -2.57 2.35
N LYS A 9 30.52 -3.31 1.47
CA LYS A 9 29.08 -3.58 1.62
C LYS A 9 28.85 -4.61 2.72
N THR A 10 29.66 -5.68 2.76
CA THR A 10 29.61 -6.69 3.82
C THR A 10 29.95 -6.10 5.19
N PHE A 11 30.97 -5.24 5.26
CA PHE A 11 31.34 -4.54 6.50
C PHE A 11 30.25 -3.58 6.99
N LYS A 12 29.63 -2.80 6.10
CA LYS A 12 28.49 -1.93 6.44
C LYS A 12 27.29 -2.74 6.96
N ASN A 13 26.99 -3.88 6.34
CA ASN A 13 25.92 -4.76 6.81
C ASN A 13 26.24 -5.36 8.18
N ALA A 14 27.49 -5.74 8.43
CA ALA A 14 27.93 -6.24 9.74
C ALA A 14 27.82 -5.17 10.83
N ILE A 15 28.25 -3.92 10.56
CA ILE A 15 28.06 -2.81 11.50
C ILE A 15 26.57 -2.54 11.75
N LEU A 16 25.75 -2.51 10.71
CA LEU A 16 24.30 -2.30 10.87
C LEU A 16 23.66 -3.40 11.72
N PHE A 17 24.07 -4.66 11.52
CA PHE A 17 23.63 -5.78 12.34
C PHE A 17 24.03 -5.60 13.81
N LEU A 18 25.28 -5.21 14.09
CA LEU A 18 25.76 -4.95 15.44
C LEU A 18 24.98 -3.83 16.12
N ILE A 19 24.68 -2.74 15.40
CA ILE A 19 23.86 -1.63 15.93
C ILE A 19 22.45 -2.12 16.27
N ILE A 20 21.79 -2.87 15.37
CA ILE A 20 20.45 -3.43 15.63
C ILE A 20 20.49 -4.35 16.85
N PHE A 21 21.49 -5.22 16.94
CA PHE A 21 21.66 -6.14 18.05
C PHE A 21 21.87 -5.40 19.39
N GLN A 22 22.70 -4.36 19.40
CA GLN A 22 22.90 -3.52 20.58
C GLN A 22 21.61 -2.79 20.99
N CYS A 23 20.85 -2.26 20.03
CA CYS A 23 19.56 -1.64 20.31
C CYS A 23 18.56 -2.65 20.92
N LEU A 24 18.53 -3.90 20.44
CA LEU A 24 17.69 -4.95 21.02
C LEU A 24 18.10 -5.30 22.44
N ILE A 25 19.40 -5.37 22.74
CA ILE A 25 19.89 -5.60 24.12
C ILE A 25 19.48 -4.46 25.04
N VAL A 26 19.71 -3.20 24.63
CA VAL A 26 19.33 -2.03 25.43
C VAL A 26 17.82 -1.99 25.67
N MET A 27 17.02 -2.27 24.64
CA MET A 27 15.57 -2.37 24.77
C MET A 27 15.16 -3.47 25.75
N GLY A 28 15.80 -4.64 25.69
CA GLY A 28 15.59 -5.73 26.64
C GLY A 28 15.92 -5.33 28.08
N MET A 29 17.09 -4.69 28.29
CA MET A 29 17.49 -4.20 29.62
C MET A 29 16.49 -3.20 30.20
N VAL A 30 16.06 -2.21 29.40
CA VAL A 30 15.07 -1.21 29.83
C VAL A 30 13.71 -1.88 30.11
N THR A 31 13.30 -2.83 29.29
CA THR A 31 12.05 -3.60 29.50
C THR A 31 12.10 -4.36 30.84
N PHE A 32 13.18 -5.07 31.14
CA PHE A 32 13.32 -5.80 32.40
C PHE A 32 13.37 -4.88 33.61
N LEU A 33 14.08 -3.75 33.50
CA LEU A 33 14.10 -2.73 34.55
C LEU A 33 12.69 -2.20 34.81
N LEU A 34 11.94 -1.82 33.77
CA LEU A 34 10.58 -1.34 33.94
C LEU A 34 9.65 -2.42 34.50
N TYR A 35 9.75 -3.65 33.99
CA TYR A 35 8.95 -4.77 34.50
C TYR A 35 9.20 -5.03 35.99
N SER A 36 10.43 -4.85 36.48
CA SER A 36 10.70 -4.97 37.92
C SER A 36 9.96 -3.93 38.79
N PHE A 37 9.53 -2.80 38.21
CA PHE A 37 8.74 -1.78 38.90
C PHE A 37 7.23 -1.96 38.75
N VAL A 38 6.75 -2.45 37.60
CA VAL A 38 5.30 -2.51 37.28
C VAL A 38 4.73 -3.93 37.17
N GLY A 39 5.57 -4.96 37.36
CA GLY A 39 5.22 -6.36 37.10
C GLY A 39 4.15 -6.95 38.01
N GLU A 40 3.80 -6.27 39.10
CA GLU A 40 2.63 -6.63 39.94
C GLU A 40 1.30 -6.29 39.25
N TYR A 41 1.28 -5.33 38.33
CA TYR A 41 0.07 -4.81 37.69
C TYR A 41 -0.01 -5.08 36.19
N LEU A 42 1.13 -5.32 35.55
CA LEU A 42 1.25 -5.47 34.11
C LEU A 42 1.98 -6.75 33.74
N SER A 43 1.48 -7.42 32.71
CA SER A 43 2.20 -8.55 32.12
C SER A 43 3.51 -8.08 31.47
N ILE A 44 4.51 -8.96 31.40
CA ILE A 44 5.76 -8.66 30.70
C ILE A 44 5.52 -8.35 29.21
N VAL A 45 4.50 -8.96 28.60
CA VAL A 45 4.11 -8.71 27.20
C VAL A 45 3.64 -7.27 27.03
N THR A 46 2.89 -6.75 28.00
CA THR A 46 2.41 -5.36 27.99
C THR A 46 3.53 -4.35 28.20
N VAL A 47 4.54 -4.69 29.01
CA VAL A 47 5.74 -3.84 29.13
C VAL A 47 6.53 -3.84 27.82
N ILE A 48 6.68 -4.99 27.16
CA ILE A 48 7.33 -5.09 25.84
C ILE A 48 6.56 -4.27 24.80
N SER A 49 5.23 -4.38 24.75
CA SER A 49 4.39 -3.67 23.78
C SER A 49 4.46 -2.15 23.97
N ALA A 50 4.46 -1.67 25.22
CA ALA A 50 4.69 -0.26 25.56
C ALA A 50 6.12 0.21 25.19
N MET A 51 7.14 -0.63 25.35
CA MET A 51 8.50 -0.32 24.88
C MET A 51 8.60 -0.24 23.36
N LEU A 52 7.88 -1.09 22.62
CA LEU A 52 7.81 -0.99 21.16
C LEU A 52 7.17 0.32 20.73
N LEU A 53 6.12 0.79 21.41
CA LEU A 53 5.53 2.11 21.14
C LEU A 53 6.57 3.23 21.26
N LEU A 54 7.33 3.25 22.36
CA LEU A 54 8.27 4.34 22.69
C LEU A 54 9.58 4.27 21.91
N MET A 55 10.14 3.08 21.71
CA MET A 55 11.46 2.87 21.11
C MET A 55 11.41 2.54 19.62
N VAL A 56 10.25 2.14 19.09
CA VAL A 56 10.07 1.77 17.68
C VAL A 56 9.04 2.67 17.00
N CYS A 57 7.77 2.61 17.41
CA CYS A 57 6.70 3.33 16.72
C CYS A 57 6.94 4.84 16.68
N LEU A 58 7.31 5.44 17.81
CA LEU A 58 7.58 6.87 17.88
C LEU A 58 8.81 7.28 17.02
N PRO A 59 10.03 6.69 17.18
CA PRO A 59 11.17 7.03 16.32
C PRO A 59 10.93 6.76 14.83
N VAL A 60 10.28 5.66 14.47
CA VAL A 60 9.95 5.34 13.08
C VAL A 60 8.95 6.35 12.52
N SER A 61 7.93 6.74 13.29
CA SER A 61 6.97 7.76 12.87
C SER A 61 7.63 9.13 12.65
N ILE A 62 8.59 9.51 13.50
CA ILE A 62 9.39 10.74 13.33
C ILE A 62 10.23 10.65 12.06
N HIS A 63 10.91 9.51 11.84
CA HIS A 63 11.70 9.29 10.64
C HIS A 63 10.83 9.38 9.36
N LEU A 64 9.65 8.77 9.37
CA LEU A 64 8.69 8.82 8.27
C LEU A 64 8.17 10.24 8.03
N TYR A 65 7.87 10.99 9.09
CA TYR A 65 7.49 12.40 9.00
C TYR A 65 8.57 13.27 8.35
N LEU A 66 9.83 13.10 8.77
CA LEU A 66 10.97 13.85 8.23
C LEU A 66 11.30 13.45 6.79
N SER A 67 11.08 12.18 6.43
CA SER A 67 11.38 11.64 5.10
C SER A 67 10.25 11.83 4.09
N ALA A 68 9.03 12.16 4.53
CA ALA A 68 7.88 12.35 3.67
C ALA A 68 7.98 13.67 2.86
N LYS A 69 8.00 13.54 1.53
CA LYS A 69 7.98 14.68 0.60
C LYS A 69 6.56 15.19 0.31
N GLU A 70 5.58 14.29 0.33
CA GLU A 70 4.18 14.60 0.01
C GLU A 70 3.47 15.19 1.23
N LYS A 71 2.73 16.28 1.03
CA LYS A 71 2.08 17.04 2.12
C LYS A 71 1.09 16.19 2.92
N ASP A 72 0.32 15.34 2.25
CA ASP A 72 -0.72 14.52 2.88
C ASP A 72 -0.10 13.43 3.77
N LEU A 73 0.93 12.72 3.29
CA LEU A 73 1.68 11.76 4.10
C LEU A 73 2.42 12.44 5.25
N LYS A 74 2.99 13.62 5.01
CA LYS A 74 3.65 14.39 6.06
C LYS A 74 2.65 14.80 7.15
N THR A 75 1.42 15.14 6.76
CA THR A 75 0.31 15.42 7.69
C THR A 75 -0.05 14.16 8.48
N LEU A 76 -0.24 13.03 7.80
CA LEU A 76 -0.55 11.75 8.44
C LEU A 76 0.52 11.37 9.49
N PHE A 77 1.80 11.41 9.12
CA PHE A 77 2.88 11.06 10.05
C PHE A 77 3.07 12.09 11.16
N LYS A 78 2.79 13.37 10.93
CA LYS A 78 2.79 14.39 12.00
C LYS A 78 1.80 14.01 13.10
N TYR A 79 0.58 13.65 12.72
CA TYR A 79 -0.45 13.26 13.68
C TYR A 79 -0.18 11.89 14.31
N MET A 80 0.51 10.99 13.57
CA MET A 80 1.02 9.74 14.12
C MET A 80 2.04 9.95 15.25
N VAL A 81 3.02 10.83 15.02
CA VAL A 81 4.02 11.21 16.03
C VAL A 81 3.30 11.76 17.27
N LEU A 82 2.34 12.67 17.06
CA LEU A 82 1.60 13.28 18.17
C LEU A 82 0.77 12.25 18.95
N ASN A 83 0.11 11.32 18.25
CA ASN A 83 -0.66 10.26 18.88
C ASN A 83 0.24 9.32 19.70
N PHE A 84 1.33 8.79 19.13
CA PHE A 84 2.25 7.92 19.86
C PHE A 84 2.95 8.61 21.02
N LEU A 85 3.27 9.90 20.89
CA LEU A 85 3.82 10.70 21.98
C LEU A 85 2.82 10.78 23.15
N LEU A 86 1.56 11.10 22.86
CA LEU A 86 0.52 11.22 23.89
C LEU A 86 0.15 9.87 24.50
N LEU A 87 0.09 8.80 23.72
CA LEU A 87 -0.09 7.44 24.24
C LEU A 87 1.08 7.01 25.13
N SER A 88 2.31 7.38 24.79
CA SER A 88 3.49 7.12 25.63
C SER A 88 3.40 7.88 26.96
N ILE A 89 3.04 9.17 26.92
CA ILE A 89 2.85 9.99 28.12
C ILE A 89 1.69 9.45 28.98
N SER A 90 0.58 9.07 28.34
CA SER A 90 -0.56 8.44 28.98
C SER A 90 -0.15 7.16 29.72
N GLY A 91 0.58 6.25 29.06
CA GLY A 91 1.07 5.01 29.66
C GLY A 91 1.98 5.25 30.87
N ILE A 92 2.87 6.25 30.80
CA ILE A 92 3.72 6.64 31.93
C ILE A 92 2.86 7.15 33.11
N ILE A 93 1.92 8.05 32.86
CA ILE A 93 1.06 8.63 33.90
C ILE A 93 0.10 7.59 34.49
N TRP A 94 -0.37 6.66 33.67
CA TRP A 94 -1.33 5.65 34.08
C TRP A 94 -0.67 4.50 34.85
N TYR A 95 0.49 4.01 34.39
CA TYR A 95 1.08 2.79 34.94
C TYR A 95 2.36 3.04 35.76
N LEU A 96 3.25 3.92 35.29
CA LEU A 96 4.59 4.07 35.89
C LEU A 96 4.57 4.97 37.14
N VAL A 97 3.96 6.15 37.03
CA VAL A 97 3.95 7.13 38.12
C VAL A 97 3.13 6.65 39.33
N PRO A 98 1.94 6.04 39.16
CA PRO A 98 1.15 5.57 40.31
C PRO A 98 1.85 4.47 41.09
N ALA A 99 2.59 3.58 40.42
CA ALA A 99 3.42 2.55 41.05
C ALA A 99 4.52 3.13 41.95
N SER A 100 4.94 4.38 41.72
CA SER A 100 6.01 5.05 42.48
C SER A 100 5.48 5.99 43.58
N PHE A 101 4.31 6.62 43.37
CA PHE A 101 3.82 7.71 44.22
C PHE A 101 2.44 7.47 44.85
N ASN A 102 1.78 6.33 44.61
CA ASN A 102 0.47 5.95 45.16
C ASN A 102 -0.64 7.02 44.99
N TRP A 103 -0.56 7.82 43.92
CA TRP A 103 -1.52 8.90 43.70
C TRP A 103 -2.74 8.41 42.91
N HIS A 104 -3.87 8.23 43.60
CA HIS A 104 -5.09 7.62 43.05
C HIS A 104 -5.75 8.40 41.89
N LEU A 105 -5.40 9.68 41.69
CA LEU A 105 -5.97 10.51 40.61
C LEU A 105 -5.26 10.29 39.25
N LEU A 106 -4.00 9.88 39.28
CA LEU A 106 -3.15 9.78 38.09
C LEU A 106 -3.68 8.77 37.03
N PRO A 107 -4.23 7.59 37.39
CA PRO A 107 -4.82 6.69 36.41
C PRO A 107 -5.95 7.32 35.59
N TYR A 108 -6.79 8.16 36.22
CA TYR A 108 -7.86 8.88 35.53
C TYR A 108 -7.31 9.91 34.54
N ILE A 109 -6.26 10.65 34.93
CA ILE A 109 -5.59 11.59 34.02
C ILE A 109 -4.95 10.85 32.85
N GLY A 110 -4.33 9.71 33.10
CA GLY A 110 -3.76 8.84 32.07
C GLY A 110 -4.80 8.39 31.05
N LYS A 111 -5.96 7.90 31.53
CA LYS A 111 -7.10 7.50 30.69
C LYS A 111 -7.67 8.67 29.86
N MET A 112 -7.80 9.86 30.44
CA MET A 112 -8.18 11.06 29.67
C MET A 112 -7.18 11.39 28.56
N LEU A 113 -5.88 11.30 28.85
CA LEU A 113 -4.84 11.56 27.85
C LEU A 113 -4.87 10.55 26.71
N MET A 114 -5.18 9.27 27.01
CA MET A 114 -5.42 8.26 25.99
C MET A 114 -6.60 8.65 25.09
N LEU A 115 -7.73 9.05 25.67
CA LEU A 115 -8.91 9.50 24.90
C LEU A 115 -8.58 10.69 23.99
N ILE A 116 -7.84 11.68 24.50
CA ILE A 116 -7.36 12.82 23.71
C ILE A 116 -6.46 12.33 22.56
N ALA A 117 -5.56 11.38 22.82
CA ALA A 117 -4.70 10.81 21.80
C ALA A 117 -5.51 10.13 20.68
N CYS A 118 -6.54 9.35 21.03
CA CYS A 118 -7.45 8.72 20.06
C CYS A 118 -8.15 9.78 19.18
N GLY A 119 -8.56 10.92 19.76
CA GLY A 119 -9.23 12.00 19.03
C GLY A 119 -8.37 12.77 18.01
N ILE A 120 -7.04 12.70 18.12
CA ILE A 120 -6.12 13.41 17.21
C ILE A 120 -6.07 12.78 15.82
N LEU A 121 -6.30 11.47 15.73
CA LEU A 121 -6.24 10.75 14.46
C LEU A 121 -7.40 11.00 13.50
N PRO A 122 -8.67 10.99 13.96
CA PRO A 122 -9.81 11.40 13.15
C PRO A 122 -9.57 12.78 12.52
N LEU A 123 -8.96 13.70 13.26
CA LEU A 123 -8.61 15.03 12.73
C LEU A 123 -7.67 14.92 11.51
N SER A 124 -6.65 14.07 11.59
CA SER A 124 -5.72 13.83 10.48
C SER A 124 -6.42 13.26 9.25
N LEU A 125 -7.32 12.29 9.44
CA LEU A 125 -8.05 11.63 8.36
C LEU A 125 -9.09 12.58 7.74
N LEU A 126 -9.75 13.40 8.55
CA LEU A 126 -10.68 14.43 8.08
C LEU A 126 -9.99 15.50 7.24
N ILE A 127 -8.78 15.93 7.63
CA ILE A 127 -7.98 16.87 6.85
C ILE A 127 -7.63 16.27 5.48
N ILE A 128 -7.23 14.99 5.46
CA ILE A 128 -6.86 14.29 4.22
C ILE A 128 -8.09 14.09 3.32
N ILE A 129 -9.22 13.62 3.85
CA ILE A 129 -10.47 13.37 3.08
C ILE A 129 -11.02 14.65 2.43
N ARG A 130 -10.75 15.83 3.01
CA ARG A 130 -11.15 17.12 2.45
C ARG A 130 -10.24 17.60 1.31
N HIS A 131 -9.14 16.92 1.03
CA HIS A 131 -8.24 17.32 -0.04
C HIS A 131 -8.90 17.09 -1.41
N PRO A 132 -8.88 18.09 -2.32
CA PRO A 132 -9.64 18.05 -3.59
C PRO A 132 -9.18 16.97 -4.57
N GLN A 133 -8.03 16.34 -4.32
CA GLN A 133 -7.49 15.26 -5.15
C GLN A 133 -8.16 13.90 -4.89
N ILE A 134 -8.94 13.77 -3.81
CA ILE A 134 -9.62 12.52 -3.48
C ILE A 134 -11.07 12.61 -3.94
N ASP A 135 -11.33 12.07 -5.13
CA ASP A 135 -12.68 12.01 -5.69
C ASP A 135 -13.48 10.84 -5.08
N ILE A 136 -13.86 11.01 -3.81
CA ILE A 136 -14.79 10.10 -3.15
C ILE A 136 -16.20 10.51 -3.56
N ARG A 137 -16.90 9.62 -4.29
CA ARG A 137 -18.31 9.85 -4.65
C ARG A 137 -19.11 10.25 -3.40
N PRO A 138 -19.97 11.29 -3.47
CA PRO A 138 -20.71 11.81 -2.31
C PRO A 138 -21.44 10.73 -1.50
N VAL A 139 -21.99 9.73 -2.19
CA VAL A 139 -22.68 8.57 -1.60
C VAL A 139 -21.84 7.88 -0.52
N HIS A 140 -20.55 7.66 -0.76
CA HIS A 140 -19.66 7.01 0.21
C HIS A 140 -19.44 7.88 1.46
N LYS A 141 -19.38 9.21 1.30
CA LYS A 141 -19.26 10.14 2.43
C LYS A 141 -20.53 10.11 3.30
N TYR A 142 -21.70 10.06 2.68
CA TYR A 142 -22.98 9.93 3.40
C TYR A 142 -23.09 8.58 4.12
N ILE A 143 -22.68 7.48 3.47
CA ILE A 143 -22.63 6.15 4.09
C ILE A 143 -21.70 6.16 5.32
N ALA A 144 -20.51 6.78 5.21
CA ALA A 144 -19.58 6.89 6.33
C ALA A 144 -20.18 7.62 7.54
N VAL A 145 -20.86 8.74 7.29
CA VAL A 145 -21.51 9.53 8.35
C VAL A 145 -22.68 8.75 8.96
N LEU A 146 -23.52 8.12 8.12
CA LEU A 146 -24.66 7.33 8.56
C LEU A 146 -24.22 6.15 9.43
N LEU A 147 -23.19 5.41 9.02
CA LEU A 147 -22.63 4.29 9.78
C LEU A 147 -22.09 4.74 11.14
N ASN A 148 -21.38 5.87 11.20
CA ASN A 148 -20.89 6.42 12.45
C ASN A 148 -22.03 6.85 13.39
N ILE A 149 -23.06 7.52 12.86
CA ILE A 149 -24.23 7.91 13.66
C ILE A 149 -24.95 6.66 14.17
N ALA A 150 -25.17 5.67 13.31
CA ALA A 150 -25.82 4.41 13.68
C ALA A 150 -25.02 3.65 14.75
N ALA A 151 -23.70 3.56 14.60
CA ALA A 151 -22.81 2.97 15.59
C ALA A 151 -22.86 3.73 16.92
N GLY A 152 -22.80 5.06 16.89
CA GLY A 152 -22.91 5.90 18.09
C GLY A 152 -24.23 5.74 18.83
N ILE A 153 -25.35 5.72 18.11
CA ILE A 153 -26.67 5.44 18.70
C ILE A 153 -26.69 4.02 19.28
N GLY A 154 -26.13 3.04 18.58
CA GLY A 154 -26.05 1.65 19.06
C GLY A 154 -25.23 1.51 20.35
N ILE A 155 -24.04 2.12 20.41
CA ILE A 155 -23.19 2.14 21.60
C ILE A 155 -23.90 2.83 22.77
N LEU A 156 -24.50 4.00 22.52
CA LEU A 156 -25.21 4.75 23.55
C LEU A 156 -26.43 3.98 24.08
N TYR A 157 -27.22 3.38 23.19
CA TYR A 157 -28.32 2.50 23.57
C TYR A 157 -27.82 1.31 24.40
N PHE A 158 -26.74 0.65 23.97
CA PHE A 158 -26.17 -0.49 24.70
C PHE A 158 -25.71 -0.11 26.10
N ILE A 159 -25.01 1.02 26.25
CA ILE A 159 -24.61 1.57 27.55
C ILE A 159 -25.84 1.85 28.41
N MET A 160 -26.81 2.62 27.91
CA MET A 160 -28.02 2.98 28.67
C MET A 160 -28.86 1.78 29.08
N ALA A 161 -28.97 0.76 28.23
CA ALA A 161 -29.74 -0.45 28.51
C ALA A 161 -29.11 -1.32 29.62
N ASN A 162 -27.82 -1.16 29.89
CA ASN A 162 -27.06 -2.04 30.77
C ASN A 162 -26.33 -1.27 31.91
N ILE A 163 -26.57 0.03 32.08
CA ILE A 163 -25.92 0.88 33.11
C ILE A 163 -26.42 0.61 34.55
N GLY A 164 -27.14 -0.50 34.77
CA GLY A 164 -27.96 -0.75 35.95
C GLY A 164 -27.24 -1.26 37.21
N GLY A 165 -25.93 -1.48 37.23
CA GLY A 165 -25.25 -2.03 38.42
C GLY A 165 -23.78 -1.67 38.52
N SER A 166 -23.36 -1.19 39.71
CA SER A 166 -22.01 -1.13 40.34
C SER A 166 -20.76 -0.80 39.49
N GLY A 167 -20.90 -0.44 38.22
CA GLY A 167 -19.81 -0.22 37.29
C GLY A 167 -19.12 1.13 37.49
N ASN A 168 -17.85 1.21 37.08
CA ASN A 168 -17.13 2.47 37.10
C ASN A 168 -17.60 3.37 35.95
N TYR A 169 -18.55 4.27 36.23
CA TYR A 169 -19.13 5.19 35.24
C TYR A 169 -18.10 5.99 34.46
N TYR A 170 -16.98 6.33 35.10
CA TYR A 170 -15.89 7.03 34.42
C TYR A 170 -15.29 6.17 33.31
N ASP A 171 -14.97 4.90 33.62
CA ASP A 171 -14.39 3.99 32.64
C ASP A 171 -15.39 3.63 31.54
N ILE A 172 -16.66 3.40 31.88
CA ILE A 172 -17.75 3.19 30.92
C ILE A 172 -17.82 4.35 29.92
N PHE A 173 -17.72 5.59 30.41
CA PHE A 173 -17.73 6.78 29.57
C PHE A 173 -16.50 6.87 28.66
N ILE A 174 -15.30 6.66 29.21
CA ILE A 174 -14.05 6.72 28.43
C ILE A 174 -14.05 5.66 27.33
N TYR A 175 -14.28 4.39 27.65
CA TYR A 175 -14.25 3.32 26.65
C TYR A 175 -15.41 3.42 25.67
N GLY A 176 -16.60 3.88 26.09
CA GLY A 176 -17.70 4.19 25.17
C GLY A 176 -17.32 5.23 24.13
N LEU A 177 -16.62 6.30 24.53
CA LEU A 177 -16.10 7.30 23.59
C LEU A 177 -14.97 6.77 22.72
N CYS A 178 -14.05 5.96 23.26
CA CYS A 178 -12.99 5.35 22.46
C CYS A 178 -13.56 4.44 21.36
N ILE A 179 -14.52 3.57 21.67
CA ILE A 179 -15.19 2.72 20.65
C ILE A 179 -15.83 3.58 19.56
N PHE A 180 -16.48 4.68 19.94
CA PHE A 180 -17.10 5.60 18.97
C PHE A 180 -16.05 6.26 18.06
N ILE A 181 -14.95 6.75 18.64
CA ILE A 181 -13.84 7.37 17.90
C ILE A 181 -13.18 6.34 16.97
N ASP A 182 -12.89 5.14 17.47
CA ASP A 182 -12.23 4.07 16.73
C ASP A 182 -13.09 3.60 15.54
N THR A 183 -14.41 3.50 15.74
CA THR A 183 -15.34 3.22 14.64
C THR A 183 -15.23 4.26 13.53
N GLY A 184 -15.15 5.54 13.90
CA GLY A 184 -14.90 6.64 12.96
C GLY A 184 -13.60 6.47 12.20
N ILE A 185 -12.51 6.19 12.91
CA ILE A 185 -11.18 5.98 12.31
C ILE A 185 -11.19 4.80 11.35
N LEU A 186 -11.81 3.68 11.71
CA LEU A 186 -11.92 2.49 10.88
C LEU A 186 -12.68 2.76 9.59
N ILE A 187 -13.84 3.42 9.69
CA ILE A 187 -14.65 3.79 8.54
C ILE A 187 -13.87 4.73 7.61
N TYR A 188 -13.27 5.80 8.15
CA TYR A 188 -12.51 6.76 7.34
C TYR A 188 -11.25 6.13 6.71
N SER A 189 -10.53 5.30 7.47
CA SER A 189 -9.36 4.57 6.96
C SER A 189 -9.76 3.60 5.84
N ALA A 190 -10.85 2.84 5.98
CA ALA A 190 -11.34 1.95 4.94
C ALA A 190 -11.67 2.69 3.63
N PHE A 191 -12.36 3.83 3.74
CA PHE A 191 -12.64 4.66 2.57
C PHE A 191 -11.37 5.23 1.92
N LEU A 192 -10.42 5.70 2.72
CA LEU A 192 -9.15 6.23 2.22
C LEU A 192 -8.30 5.14 1.54
N ILE A 193 -8.32 3.91 2.05
CA ILE A 193 -7.66 2.75 1.42
C ILE A 193 -8.28 2.48 0.04
N MET A 194 -9.61 2.53 -0.09
CA MET A 194 -10.29 2.33 -1.38
C MET A 194 -10.06 3.50 -2.34
N ALA A 195 -10.10 4.73 -1.84
CA ALA A 195 -10.10 5.95 -2.66
C ALA A 195 -8.72 6.31 -3.23
N TYR A 196 -7.64 6.15 -2.46
CA TYR A 196 -6.30 6.38 -2.98
C TYR A 196 -5.90 5.26 -3.93
N SER A 197 -5.30 5.56 -5.09
CA SER A 197 -4.75 4.55 -6.00
C SER A 197 -3.30 4.16 -5.66
N THR A 198 -2.55 5.11 -5.10
CA THR A 198 -1.12 4.94 -4.80
C THR A 198 -0.90 3.98 -3.63
N PRO A 199 -0.14 2.87 -3.80
CA PRO A 199 0.06 1.86 -2.76
C PRO A 199 0.62 2.43 -1.45
N LYS A 200 1.52 3.42 -1.54
CA LYS A 200 2.14 4.10 -0.41
C LYS A 200 1.10 4.68 0.58
N PHE A 201 0.05 5.31 0.08
CA PHE A 201 -1.02 5.84 0.94
C PHE A 201 -1.86 4.70 1.52
N ARG A 202 -2.23 3.72 0.70
CA ARG A 202 -3.03 2.56 1.12
C ARG A 202 -2.39 1.81 2.29
N TYR A 203 -1.08 1.53 2.21
CA TYR A 203 -0.38 0.85 3.29
C TYR A 203 -0.32 1.66 4.58
N ALA A 204 -0.12 2.98 4.48
CA ALA A 204 -0.15 3.84 5.67
C ALA A 204 -1.52 3.84 6.35
N PHE A 205 -2.61 3.94 5.58
CA PHE A 205 -3.97 3.85 6.11
C PHE A 205 -4.32 2.43 6.61
N PHE A 206 -3.78 1.39 5.99
CA PHE A 206 -4.00 0.00 6.40
C PHE A 206 -3.36 -0.30 7.77
N ILE A 207 -2.16 0.23 8.03
CA ILE A 207 -1.53 0.13 9.35
C ILE A 207 -2.44 0.75 10.42
N TRP A 208 -3.00 1.92 10.13
CA TRP A 208 -3.96 2.59 11.02
C TRP A 208 -5.24 1.79 11.20
N PHE A 209 -5.78 1.26 10.11
CA PHE A 209 -6.97 0.44 10.15
C PHE A 209 -6.75 -0.76 11.08
N LEU A 210 -5.66 -1.52 10.92
CA LEU A 210 -5.36 -2.65 11.80
C LEU A 210 -5.14 -2.20 13.25
N PHE A 211 -4.41 -1.11 13.47
CA PHE A 211 -4.16 -0.59 14.81
C PHE A 211 -5.49 -0.32 15.55
N PHE A 212 -6.39 0.45 14.93
CA PHE A 212 -7.67 0.78 15.55
C PHE A 212 -8.68 -0.37 15.53
N PHE A 213 -8.50 -1.38 14.68
CA PHE A 213 -9.32 -2.58 14.69
C PHE A 213 -9.05 -3.43 15.93
N PHE A 214 -7.80 -3.52 16.37
CA PHE A 214 -7.49 -4.19 17.63
C PHE A 214 -7.81 -3.31 18.85
N SER A 215 -7.64 -1.99 18.73
CA SER A 215 -8.07 -1.01 19.75
C SER A 215 -9.55 -1.14 20.08
N ILE A 216 -10.44 -1.10 19.07
CA ILE A 216 -11.89 -1.17 19.29
C ILE A 216 -12.32 -2.48 19.96
N ILE A 217 -11.63 -3.59 19.68
CA ILE A 217 -11.89 -4.88 20.33
C ILE A 217 -11.48 -4.81 21.80
N GLY A 218 -10.28 -4.27 22.09
CA GLY A 218 -9.81 -4.04 23.46
C GLY A 218 -10.75 -3.14 24.26
N ASP A 219 -11.15 -2.01 23.68
CA ASP A 219 -12.08 -1.06 24.31
C ASP A 219 -13.45 -1.69 24.54
N SER A 220 -13.93 -2.53 23.62
CA SER A 220 -15.20 -3.28 23.79
C SER A 220 -15.13 -4.23 24.98
N PHE A 221 -14.03 -4.98 25.13
CA PHE A 221 -13.84 -5.86 26.29
C PHE A 221 -13.70 -5.08 27.60
N ASN A 222 -13.04 -3.92 27.59
CA ASN A 222 -13.00 -3.05 28.76
C ASN A 222 -14.39 -2.52 29.11
N LEU A 223 -15.16 -2.06 28.13
CA LEU A 223 -16.51 -1.56 28.36
C LEU A 223 -17.40 -2.65 28.98
N LEU A 224 -17.38 -3.88 28.43
CA LEU A 224 -18.12 -5.01 29.00
C LEU A 224 -17.71 -5.34 30.43
N GLY A 225 -16.40 -5.29 30.72
CA GLY A 225 -15.84 -5.53 32.05
C GLY A 225 -16.26 -4.47 33.07
N TYR A 226 -16.12 -3.19 32.72
CA TYR A 226 -16.49 -2.08 33.62
C TYR A 226 -18.00 -1.91 33.80
N MET A 227 -18.82 -2.40 32.86
CA MET A 227 -20.27 -2.52 33.03
C MET A 227 -20.68 -3.72 33.89
N GLY A 228 -19.73 -4.60 34.27
CA GLY A 228 -19.99 -5.78 35.08
C GLY A 228 -20.75 -6.88 34.35
N LEU A 229 -20.76 -6.88 33.01
CA LEU A 229 -21.49 -7.87 32.21
C LEU A 229 -20.71 -9.19 32.06
N TYR A 230 -19.38 -9.09 31.92
CA TYR A 230 -18.48 -10.23 31.77
C TYR A 230 -17.13 -9.92 32.41
N ASP A 231 -16.42 -10.95 32.88
CA ASP A 231 -15.04 -10.79 33.34
C ASP A 231 -14.08 -10.77 32.16
N THR A 232 -13.90 -9.58 31.57
CA THR A 232 -13.18 -9.41 30.30
C THR A 232 -11.97 -8.46 30.35
N LEU A 233 -11.63 -7.93 31.53
CA LEU A 233 -10.59 -6.91 31.68
C LEU A 233 -9.19 -7.43 31.34
N GLU A 234 -8.88 -8.69 31.61
CA GLU A 234 -7.58 -9.28 31.25
C GLU A 234 -7.45 -9.52 29.73
N TYR A 235 -8.54 -9.91 29.07
CA TYR A 235 -8.54 -10.13 27.62
C TYR A 235 -8.32 -8.83 26.84
N SER A 236 -8.80 -7.69 27.36
CA SER A 236 -8.59 -6.39 26.69
C SER A 236 -7.10 -6.05 26.53
N GLN A 237 -6.27 -6.42 27.51
CA GLN A 237 -4.82 -6.20 27.47
C GLN A 237 -4.16 -6.94 26.31
N ILE A 238 -4.58 -8.17 26.03
CA ILE A 238 -4.07 -8.98 24.92
C ILE A 238 -4.30 -8.25 23.58
N PHE A 239 -5.47 -7.64 23.40
CA PHE A 239 -5.80 -6.93 22.17
C PHE A 239 -4.98 -5.63 22.02
N TYR A 240 -4.72 -4.90 23.09
CA TYR A 240 -3.80 -3.76 23.04
C TYR A 240 -2.34 -4.17 22.77
N ASP A 241 -1.90 -5.30 23.30
CA ASP A 241 -0.56 -5.83 23.04
C ASP A 241 -0.40 -6.20 21.56
N VAL A 242 -1.39 -6.91 21.00
CA VAL A 242 -1.44 -7.24 19.57
C VAL A 242 -1.49 -5.98 18.70
N MET A 243 -2.30 -4.98 19.09
CA MET A 243 -2.37 -3.68 18.42
C MET A 243 -0.98 -3.02 18.30
N LEU A 244 -0.26 -2.91 19.42
CA LEU A 244 1.04 -2.24 19.45
C LEU A 244 2.12 -3.04 18.71
N ILE A 245 2.13 -4.37 18.86
CA ILE A 245 3.07 -5.26 18.15
C ILE A 245 2.85 -5.17 16.65
N LEU A 246 1.60 -5.33 16.17
CA LEU A 246 1.29 -5.25 14.74
C LEU A 246 1.51 -3.84 14.18
N GLY A 247 1.18 -2.80 14.95
CA GLY A 247 1.47 -1.41 14.59
C GLY A 247 2.97 -1.18 14.39
N SER A 248 3.80 -1.67 15.31
CA SER A 248 5.26 -1.55 15.22
C SER A 248 5.83 -2.30 14.01
N ALA A 249 5.39 -3.54 13.79
CA ALA A 249 5.81 -4.36 12.65
C ALA A 249 5.39 -3.71 11.33
N GLY A 250 4.14 -3.23 11.24
CA GLY A 250 3.60 -2.52 10.09
C GLY A 250 4.41 -1.27 9.75
N LEU A 251 4.77 -0.47 10.75
CA LEU A 251 5.57 0.74 10.57
C LEU A 251 7.01 0.46 10.13
N ILE A 252 7.64 -0.57 10.68
CA ILE A 252 8.97 -1.02 10.23
C ILE A 252 8.91 -1.43 8.76
N LEU A 253 7.97 -2.30 8.41
CA LEU A 253 7.79 -2.78 7.03
C LEU A 253 7.52 -1.63 6.06
N TYR A 254 6.66 -0.69 6.46
CA TYR A 254 6.36 0.50 5.67
C TYR A 254 7.58 1.39 5.46
N SER A 255 8.35 1.63 6.52
CA SER A 255 9.60 2.39 6.47
C SER A 255 10.62 1.74 5.54
N MET A 256 10.80 0.42 5.64
CA MET A 256 11.70 -0.33 4.75
C MET A 256 11.27 -0.26 3.29
N ALA A 257 9.97 -0.36 3.01
CA ALA A 257 9.43 -0.34 1.66
C ALA A 257 9.46 1.05 1.01
N TYR A 258 9.14 2.11 1.77
CA TYR A 258 8.85 3.43 1.19
C TYR A 258 9.80 4.57 1.60
N ALA A 259 10.69 4.38 2.59
CA ALA A 259 11.68 5.38 2.98
C ALA A 259 12.98 5.34 2.14
N ARG A 260 13.15 4.35 1.23
CA ARG A 260 14.25 4.32 0.25
C ARG A 260 13.79 4.80 -1.15
N PRO A 261 13.85 6.11 -1.46
CA PRO A 261 13.46 6.63 -2.76
C PRO A 261 14.32 6.12 -3.93
N ARG A 262 15.54 5.59 -3.69
CA ARG A 262 16.44 5.16 -4.77
C ARG A 262 16.11 3.79 -5.38
N ALA A 263 15.51 2.86 -4.64
CA ALA A 263 15.25 1.51 -5.15
C ALA A 263 13.96 1.46 -6.02
N LEU A 264 12.87 2.07 -5.54
CA LEU A 264 11.60 2.14 -6.26
C LEU A 264 11.64 3.07 -7.48
N ALA A 265 12.33 4.21 -7.37
CA ALA A 265 12.53 5.09 -8.53
C ALA A 265 13.41 4.46 -9.62
N CYS A 266 14.30 3.50 -9.27
CA CYS A 266 15.06 2.74 -10.26
C CYS A 266 14.21 1.67 -10.95
N LEU A 267 13.26 1.04 -10.25
CA LEU A 267 12.35 0.04 -10.83
C LEU A 267 11.27 0.69 -11.70
N SER A 268 10.63 1.77 -11.24
CA SER A 268 9.64 2.51 -12.06
C SER A 268 10.32 3.18 -13.26
N ARG A 269 11.47 3.86 -13.08
CA ARG A 269 12.22 4.41 -14.24
C ARG A 269 12.75 3.32 -15.15
N LYS A 270 13.07 2.12 -14.66
CA LYS A 270 13.44 1.00 -15.55
C LYS A 270 12.24 0.52 -16.35
N HIS A 271 11.03 0.48 -15.79
CA HIS A 271 9.86 0.06 -16.54
C HIS A 271 9.41 1.12 -17.55
N ASP A 272 9.31 2.39 -17.13
CA ASP A 272 8.94 3.49 -18.02
C ASP A 272 10.01 3.72 -19.10
N ARG A 273 11.31 3.71 -18.75
CA ARG A 273 12.37 3.78 -19.78
C ARG A 273 12.47 2.52 -20.64
N SER A 274 12.06 1.33 -20.18
CA SER A 274 12.08 0.14 -21.06
C SER A 274 10.94 0.18 -22.06
N ALA A 275 9.77 0.72 -21.68
CA ALA A 275 8.69 1.00 -22.59
C ALA A 275 9.07 2.10 -23.59
N ASP A 276 9.59 3.24 -23.11
CA ASP A 276 9.99 4.37 -23.96
C ASP A 276 11.20 4.02 -24.85
N MET A 277 12.21 3.31 -24.34
CA MET A 277 13.34 2.85 -25.18
C MET A 277 12.92 1.75 -26.16
N GLY A 278 11.92 0.93 -25.84
CA GLY A 278 11.33 -0.02 -26.79
C GLY A 278 10.63 0.71 -27.93
N TYR A 279 9.86 1.73 -27.61
CA TYR A 279 9.18 2.59 -28.58
C TYR A 279 10.13 3.38 -29.46
N GLU A 280 11.16 4.00 -28.87
CA GLU A 280 12.16 4.77 -29.61
C GLU A 280 13.03 3.85 -30.49
N ARG A 281 13.31 2.61 -30.05
CA ARG A 281 14.03 1.63 -30.88
C ARG A 281 13.20 1.14 -32.05
N VAL A 282 11.91 0.86 -31.90
CA VAL A 282 11.07 0.44 -33.03
C VAL A 282 10.95 1.55 -34.09
N LEU A 283 10.90 2.81 -33.68
CA LEU A 283 10.86 3.95 -34.59
C LEU A 283 12.22 4.24 -35.27
N THR A 284 13.34 3.86 -34.64
CA THR A 284 14.69 4.11 -35.16
C THR A 284 15.35 2.90 -35.84
N VAL A 285 14.72 1.72 -35.77
CA VAL A 285 15.20 0.53 -36.49
C VAL A 285 15.06 0.78 -38.00
N PRO A 286 16.14 0.62 -38.79
CA PRO A 286 16.14 0.88 -40.25
C PRO A 286 15.31 -0.13 -41.07
N GLY A 287 14.56 -1.01 -40.42
CA GLY A 287 13.70 -2.03 -41.05
C GLY A 287 12.22 -1.67 -40.96
N SER A 288 11.45 -2.18 -41.92
CA SER A 288 9.98 -2.10 -41.91
C SER A 288 9.43 -3.01 -40.80
N MET A 289 9.12 -2.46 -39.63
CA MET A 289 8.66 -3.20 -38.45
C MET A 289 7.34 -2.63 -37.88
N CYS A 290 6.51 -3.51 -37.33
CA CYS A 290 5.28 -3.20 -36.62
C CYS A 290 5.17 -4.00 -35.31
N VAL A 291 4.62 -3.39 -34.27
CA VAL A 291 4.25 -4.06 -33.01
C VAL A 291 2.73 -4.12 -32.94
N CYS A 292 2.19 -5.32 -32.72
CA CYS A 292 0.77 -5.58 -32.61
C CYS A 292 0.37 -6.01 -31.19
N ASP A 293 -0.86 -5.74 -30.80
CA ASP A 293 -1.47 -6.27 -29.58
C ASP A 293 -1.74 -7.78 -29.69
N HIS A 294 -2.16 -8.41 -28.60
CA HIS A 294 -2.55 -9.83 -28.58
C HIS A 294 -3.70 -10.19 -29.55
N GLY A 295 -4.50 -9.20 -29.96
CA GLY A 295 -5.57 -9.32 -30.97
C GLY A 295 -5.09 -9.14 -32.41
N GLY A 296 -3.80 -8.84 -32.61
CA GLY A 296 -3.18 -8.63 -33.90
C GLY A 296 -3.30 -7.21 -34.46
N ASN A 297 -3.90 -6.26 -33.74
CA ASN A 297 -4.01 -4.88 -34.20
C ASN A 297 -2.68 -4.15 -34.05
N ALA A 298 -2.28 -3.33 -35.03
CA ALA A 298 -1.09 -2.50 -34.92
C ALA A 298 -1.24 -1.50 -33.76
N VAL A 299 -0.32 -1.58 -32.81
CA VAL A 299 -0.13 -0.58 -31.75
C VAL A 299 0.92 0.43 -32.21
N MET A 300 1.98 -0.04 -32.89
CA MET A 300 3.05 0.81 -33.42
C MET A 300 3.61 0.31 -34.75
N MET A 301 4.08 1.24 -35.58
CA MET A 301 4.65 0.96 -36.90
C MET A 301 5.80 1.94 -37.17
N SER A 302 6.92 1.46 -37.71
CA SER A 302 7.98 2.34 -38.22
C SER A 302 7.53 3.04 -39.51
N ASP A 303 8.11 4.20 -39.80
CA ASP A 303 7.80 4.94 -41.03
C ASP A 303 8.10 4.10 -42.28
N SER A 304 9.20 3.33 -42.26
CA SER A 304 9.52 2.37 -43.34
C SER A 304 8.48 1.25 -43.49
N PHE A 305 7.80 0.85 -42.43
CA PHE A 305 6.70 -0.14 -42.52
C PHE A 305 5.46 0.48 -43.15
N ILE A 306 5.12 1.70 -42.74
CA ILE A 306 4.01 2.48 -43.29
C ILE A 306 4.24 2.76 -44.77
N ASP A 307 5.44 3.15 -45.15
CA ASP A 307 5.83 3.45 -46.53
C ASP A 307 5.85 2.20 -47.41
N MET A 308 6.34 1.08 -46.89
CA MET A 308 6.38 -0.20 -47.61
C MET A 308 4.97 -0.73 -47.90
N LEU A 309 4.06 -0.64 -46.93
CA LEU A 309 2.67 -1.08 -47.08
C LEU A 309 1.71 0.02 -47.58
N LYS A 310 2.23 1.23 -47.85
CA LYS A 310 1.46 2.42 -48.28
C LYS A 310 0.22 2.68 -47.41
N LEU A 311 0.36 2.56 -46.10
CA LEU A 311 -0.75 2.72 -45.16
C LEU A 311 -1.07 4.20 -44.95
N SER A 312 -2.18 4.69 -45.52
CA SER A 312 -2.64 6.08 -45.35
C SER A 312 -3.96 6.17 -44.57
N GLY A 313 -4.13 7.26 -43.81
CA GLY A 313 -5.37 7.60 -43.10
C GLY A 313 -5.92 6.47 -42.22
N ASN A 314 -7.20 6.11 -42.41
CA ASN A 314 -7.89 5.08 -41.63
C ASN A 314 -7.25 3.68 -41.76
N ARG A 315 -6.56 3.37 -42.88
CA ARG A 315 -5.91 2.06 -43.05
C ARG A 315 -4.75 1.85 -42.07
N ARG A 316 -4.11 2.93 -41.60
CA ARG A 316 -3.07 2.89 -40.56
C ARG A 316 -3.64 2.42 -39.22
N GLN A 317 -4.83 2.90 -38.86
CA GLN A 317 -5.47 2.54 -37.58
C GLN A 317 -6.16 1.17 -37.62
N MET A 318 -6.51 0.68 -38.81
CA MET A 318 -7.20 -0.60 -39.01
C MET A 318 -6.25 -1.76 -39.38
N PHE A 319 -4.94 -1.55 -39.35
CA PHE A 319 -4.00 -2.63 -39.68
C PHE A 319 -4.10 -3.75 -38.64
N ASN A 320 -4.41 -4.97 -39.10
CA ASN A 320 -4.42 -6.16 -38.27
C ASN A 320 -3.65 -7.32 -38.93
N ILE A 321 -2.59 -7.78 -38.27
CA ILE A 321 -1.70 -8.81 -38.81
C ILE A 321 -2.37 -10.16 -39.00
N LEU A 322 -3.36 -10.52 -38.17
CA LEU A 322 -4.08 -11.78 -38.29
C LEU A 322 -5.03 -11.76 -39.49
N MET A 323 -5.58 -10.59 -39.84
CA MET A 323 -6.35 -10.45 -41.08
C MET A 323 -5.46 -10.63 -42.31
N TYR A 324 -4.28 -10.01 -42.31
CA TYR A 324 -3.29 -10.18 -43.40
C TYR A 324 -2.76 -11.61 -43.49
N ALA A 325 -2.55 -12.28 -42.34
CA ALA A 325 -2.22 -13.69 -42.29
C ALA A 325 -3.34 -14.52 -42.94
N GLY A 326 -4.60 -14.27 -42.58
CA GLY A 326 -5.77 -14.98 -43.12
C GLY A 326 -5.96 -14.83 -44.62
N ALA A 327 -5.51 -13.71 -45.20
CA ALA A 327 -5.59 -13.43 -46.64
C ALA A 327 -4.44 -14.08 -47.46
N SER A 328 -3.46 -14.70 -46.80
CA SER A 328 -2.34 -15.38 -47.47
C SER A 328 -2.71 -16.78 -47.95
N ILE A 329 -1.88 -17.35 -48.83
CA ILE A 329 -2.07 -18.69 -49.43
C ILE A 329 -2.21 -19.79 -48.36
N ASP A 330 -1.54 -19.63 -47.20
CA ASP A 330 -1.57 -20.58 -46.07
C ASP A 330 -2.27 -20.02 -44.82
N GLY A 331 -3.18 -19.07 -45.00
CA GLY A 331 -3.58 -18.15 -43.92
C GLY A 331 -4.12 -18.78 -42.64
N GLN A 332 -4.93 -19.85 -42.74
CA GLN A 332 -5.45 -20.54 -41.56
C GLN A 332 -4.35 -21.27 -40.76
N LYS A 333 -3.36 -21.84 -41.45
CA LYS A 333 -2.21 -22.49 -40.80
C LYS A 333 -1.30 -21.46 -40.15
N ALA A 334 -1.08 -20.32 -40.82
CA ALA A 334 -0.29 -19.23 -40.28
C ALA A 334 -0.91 -18.63 -39.01
N ILE A 335 -2.22 -18.36 -39.01
CA ILE A 335 -2.93 -17.85 -37.82
C ILE A 335 -2.82 -18.83 -36.64
N LYS A 336 -3.04 -20.13 -36.89
CA LYS A 336 -2.97 -21.15 -35.84
C LYS A 336 -1.59 -21.16 -35.19
N ARG A 337 -0.53 -21.20 -35.99
CA ARG A 337 0.86 -21.20 -35.50
C ARG A 337 1.24 -19.93 -34.74
N ILE A 338 0.80 -18.76 -35.23
CA ILE A 338 1.00 -17.48 -34.51
C ILE A 338 0.35 -17.52 -33.13
N ARG A 339 -0.87 -18.07 -33.02
CA ARG A 339 -1.58 -18.20 -31.73
C ARG A 339 -0.98 -19.27 -30.81
N GLU A 340 -0.29 -20.26 -31.36
CA GLU A 340 0.44 -21.28 -30.61
C GLU A 340 1.81 -20.78 -30.12
N GLY A 341 2.25 -19.60 -30.55
CA GLY A 341 3.52 -19.00 -30.12
C GLY A 341 4.70 -19.31 -31.03
N ASP A 342 4.47 -19.80 -32.25
CA ASP A 342 5.51 -19.99 -33.26
C ASP A 342 5.87 -18.68 -33.97
N ALA A 343 7.14 -18.53 -34.33
CA ALA A 343 7.56 -17.56 -35.34
C ALA A 343 7.15 -18.04 -36.73
N VAL A 344 6.45 -17.20 -37.49
CA VAL A 344 5.85 -17.57 -38.80
C VAL A 344 6.19 -16.55 -39.86
N THR A 345 6.58 -17.02 -41.05
CA THR A 345 6.70 -16.19 -42.26
C THR A 345 5.44 -16.31 -43.10
N ILE A 346 4.71 -15.22 -43.24
CA ILE A 346 3.54 -15.10 -44.11
C ILE A 346 4.01 -14.60 -45.46
N ASN A 347 3.99 -15.46 -46.47
CA ASN A 347 4.36 -15.11 -47.84
C ASN A 347 3.13 -14.78 -48.67
N GLY A 348 3.32 -13.99 -49.74
CA GLY A 348 2.28 -13.82 -50.75
C GLY A 348 1.27 -12.72 -50.44
N ILE A 349 1.59 -11.80 -49.53
CA ILE A 349 0.69 -10.68 -49.20
C ILE A 349 0.70 -9.72 -50.39
N LYS A 350 -0.38 -9.78 -51.17
CA LYS A 350 -0.60 -8.84 -52.27
C LYS A 350 -1.16 -7.55 -51.69
N TYR A 351 -0.45 -6.46 -51.89
CA TYR A 351 -1.01 -5.13 -51.69
C TYR A 351 -1.00 -4.39 -53.03
N PHE A 352 -2.01 -3.54 -53.20
CA PHE A 352 -2.24 -2.81 -54.45
C PHE A 352 -1.70 -1.40 -54.28
N ASP A 353 -0.68 -1.05 -55.05
CA ASP A 353 -0.24 0.34 -55.20
C ASP A 353 -0.96 0.92 -56.44
N GLU A 354 -1.61 2.08 -56.26
CA GLU A 354 -2.31 2.79 -57.34
C GLU A 354 -1.36 3.22 -58.47
N LYS A 355 -0.03 3.31 -58.20
CA LYS A 355 0.97 3.75 -59.18
C LYS A 355 1.84 2.61 -59.75
N ASP A 356 2.10 1.55 -58.98
CA ASP A 356 3.11 0.53 -59.32
C ASP A 356 2.56 -0.90 -59.48
N GLY A 357 1.24 -1.09 -59.41
CA GLY A 357 0.59 -2.40 -59.54
C GLY A 357 0.70 -3.27 -58.28
N SER A 358 0.37 -4.57 -58.40
CA SER A 358 0.36 -5.48 -57.24
C SER A 358 1.78 -5.92 -56.86
N ARG A 359 2.22 -5.55 -55.66
CA ARG A 359 3.49 -6.03 -55.08
C ARG A 359 3.22 -7.16 -54.09
N ILE A 360 4.17 -8.10 -54.00
CA ILE A 360 4.10 -9.26 -53.10
C ILE A 360 5.11 -9.07 -51.97
N LEU A 361 4.62 -9.03 -50.74
CA LEU A 361 5.46 -8.93 -49.54
C LEU A 361 5.50 -10.25 -48.78
N SER A 362 6.55 -10.39 -47.99
CA SER A 362 6.62 -11.36 -46.89
C SER A 362 6.58 -10.63 -45.55
N LEU A 363 5.79 -11.15 -44.61
CA LEU A 363 5.76 -10.68 -43.22
C LEU A 363 6.28 -11.78 -42.31
N LYS A 364 7.37 -11.52 -41.59
CA LYS A 364 7.83 -12.38 -40.50
C LYS A 364 7.19 -11.93 -39.20
N VAL A 365 6.52 -12.84 -38.51
CA VAL A 365 5.79 -12.57 -37.26
C VAL A 365 6.45 -13.31 -36.12
N PHE A 366 6.77 -12.59 -35.06
CA PHE A 366 7.38 -13.10 -33.84
C PHE A 366 6.46 -12.83 -32.65
N PRO A 367 6.00 -13.86 -31.93
CA PRO A 367 5.24 -13.67 -30.70
C PRO A 367 6.16 -13.25 -29.55
N MET A 368 5.66 -12.33 -28.73
CA MET A 368 6.31 -11.86 -27.52
C MET A 368 5.55 -12.40 -26.32
N PHE A 369 6.27 -12.93 -25.33
CA PHE A 369 5.69 -13.55 -24.16
C PHE A 369 5.83 -12.66 -22.93
N SER A 370 4.78 -12.59 -22.11
CA SER A 370 4.85 -12.02 -20.77
C SER A 370 5.49 -13.00 -19.77
N ASN A 371 5.81 -12.50 -18.57
CA ASN A 371 6.47 -13.29 -17.52
C ASN A 371 5.64 -14.51 -17.05
N ASP A 372 4.34 -14.54 -17.34
CA ASP A 372 3.43 -15.66 -17.07
C ASP A 372 3.38 -16.70 -18.21
N GLY A 373 4.21 -16.56 -19.24
CA GLY A 373 4.30 -17.47 -20.37
C GLY A 373 3.20 -17.32 -21.42
N LYS A 374 2.31 -16.34 -21.27
CA LYS A 374 1.27 -16.03 -22.26
C LYS A 374 1.80 -15.08 -23.33
N ILE A 375 1.22 -15.14 -24.53
CA ILE A 375 1.54 -14.20 -25.60
C ILE A 375 0.96 -12.82 -25.22
N SER A 376 1.82 -11.82 -25.10
CA SER A 376 1.44 -10.45 -24.76
C SER A 376 1.26 -9.56 -26.00
N SER A 377 2.05 -9.80 -27.05
CA SER A 377 2.08 -8.99 -28.27
C SER A 377 2.76 -9.74 -29.41
N TYR A 378 2.73 -9.17 -30.62
CA TYR A 378 3.45 -9.68 -31.79
C TYR A 378 4.35 -8.60 -32.38
N ILE A 379 5.47 -9.00 -32.96
CA ILE A 379 6.33 -8.14 -33.78
C ILE A 379 6.25 -8.65 -35.22
N ALA A 380 5.89 -7.77 -36.15
CA ALA A 380 5.88 -8.03 -37.58
C ALA A 380 7.06 -7.32 -38.24
N VAL A 381 7.78 -8.00 -39.12
CA VAL A 381 8.80 -7.42 -39.99
C VAL A 381 8.41 -7.67 -41.43
N ALA A 382 8.28 -6.60 -42.21
CA ALA A 382 8.02 -6.67 -43.64
C ALA A 382 9.33 -6.72 -44.42
N GLU A 383 9.42 -7.69 -45.33
CA GLU A 383 10.52 -7.83 -46.27
C GLU A 383 9.94 -7.85 -47.69
N GLU A 384 10.48 -7.00 -48.55
CA GLU A 384 10.15 -7.00 -49.97
C GLU A 384 10.83 -8.22 -50.61
N ASN A 385 10.03 -9.12 -51.17
CA ASN A 385 10.57 -10.21 -51.96
C ASN A 385 11.10 -9.62 -53.28
N LYS A 386 12.40 -9.32 -53.31
CA LYS A 386 13.09 -9.10 -54.58
C LYS A 386 12.91 -10.37 -55.40
N LYS A 387 12.19 -10.26 -56.51
CA LYS A 387 12.27 -11.26 -57.57
C LYS A 387 13.74 -11.35 -57.95
N SER A 388 14.38 -12.48 -57.64
CA SER A 388 15.63 -12.93 -58.25
C SER A 388 15.41 -13.19 -59.72
#